data_AF-A0ABD1SFX9-F1
#
_entry.id   AF-A0ABD1SFX9-F1
#
_cell.length_a   1.000
_cell.length_b   1.000
_cell.length_c   1.000
_cell.angle_alpha   90.00
_cell.angle_beta   90.00
_cell.angle_gamma   90.00
#
_symmetry.space_group_name_H-M   'P 1'
#
loop_
_entity.id
_entity.type
_entity.pdbx_description
1 polymer ?
#
loop_
_entity_poly.entity_id
_entity_poly.type
_entity_poly.pdbx_seq_one_letter_code
_entity_poly.pdbx_strand_id
1 'polypeptide(L)'
;MALAMSTFRGSRELIGTLLTDSIQSIRQKQKNSKQKSEEKRHPNFLGDKQILPYSDPPRVEDVDLLYQFFDRSSKLVVLTGAGISTESGIPDYRSPNGAYSTGFKPITHQQFMRSARARRRYWARSYAGWRRFTAAQPGTGHIAVASLEKASRINFMITQNVDRLHHRAGSNPLELHGTVYIVACTDCGFSLPRNSFQDQVKALNPKWAEAIESLDYDSRSDKSFGMKQRPDGDIEIDEKFWEEEFYIPNCERCNGILKPDVVFFGDNVPKDRANRAMEAVKGCDAFLVLGSSLMTMSAFRLVRAAHEAGAATAIVNVGVTRADDFIPLKINARIGEILSRVLGIGSLSVPFA
;
A
#
# COMPACT_ATOMS: atom_id res chain seq x y z
N MET A 1 -88.02 48.03 -0.71
CA MET A 1 -86.65 48.37 -0.25
C MET A 1 -85.95 47.05 0.04
N ALA A 2 -85.31 46.43 -0.98
CA ALA A 2 -83.87 46.54 -1.31
C ALA A 2 -83.01 45.74 -0.29
N LEU A 3 -82.19 44.74 -0.61
CA LEU A 3 -81.30 44.49 -1.76
C LEU A 3 -80.80 43.00 -1.76
N ALA A 4 -80.60 42.40 -2.95
CA ALA A 4 -79.60 41.39 -3.38
C ALA A 4 -79.21 40.21 -2.44
N MET A 5 -79.52 38.93 -2.71
CA MET A 5 -78.93 38.02 -3.71
C MET A 5 -77.41 38.13 -3.99
N SER A 6 -76.73 36.99 -3.84
CA SER A 6 -75.35 36.63 -4.27
C SER A 6 -74.23 36.82 -3.24
N THR A 7 -73.68 35.68 -2.77
CA THR A 7 -72.24 35.37 -2.58
C THR A 7 -72.06 34.14 -1.67
N PHE A 8 -72.50 32.97 -2.15
CA PHE A 8 -72.15 31.68 -1.53
C PHE A 8 -71.68 30.71 -2.63
N ARG A 9 -70.55 31.04 -3.26
CA ARG A 9 -69.88 30.20 -4.28
C ARG A 9 -68.39 30.53 -4.43
N GLY A 10 -67.69 30.79 -3.31
CA GLY A 10 -66.26 31.16 -3.32
C GLY A 10 -65.36 30.44 -2.31
N SER A 11 -65.88 29.49 -1.51
CA SER A 11 -65.12 28.90 -0.39
C SER A 11 -65.11 27.37 -0.36
N ARG A 12 -65.34 26.73 -1.52
CA ARG A 12 -65.15 25.28 -1.72
C ARG A 12 -64.10 24.91 -2.79
N GLU A 13 -63.59 25.88 -3.56
CA GLU A 13 -62.48 25.68 -4.50
C GLU A 13 -61.09 26.06 -3.93
N LEU A 14 -61.01 26.69 -2.76
CA LEU A 14 -59.72 27.03 -2.12
C LEU A 14 -59.15 25.94 -1.20
N ILE A 15 -59.94 24.94 -0.79
CA ILE A 15 -59.50 23.87 0.12
C ILE A 15 -59.07 22.61 -0.67
N GLY A 16 -59.56 22.44 -1.92
CA GLY A 16 -59.18 21.34 -2.79
C GLY A 16 -57.79 21.48 -3.43
N THR A 17 -57.36 22.71 -3.73
CA THR A 17 -56.05 23.02 -4.36
C THR A 17 -54.88 22.98 -3.36
N LEU A 18 -55.09 23.38 -2.11
CA LEU A 18 -54.03 23.38 -1.08
C LEU A 18 -53.64 21.97 -0.59
N LEU A 19 -54.52 20.97 -0.73
CA LEU A 19 -54.25 19.58 -0.37
C LEU A 19 -53.59 18.78 -1.50
N THR A 20 -53.84 19.12 -2.77
CA THR A 20 -53.18 18.46 -3.92
C THR A 20 -51.71 18.91 -4.09
N ASP A 21 -51.42 20.19 -3.85
CA ASP A 21 -50.05 20.73 -3.98
C ASP A 21 -49.12 20.21 -2.86
N SER A 22 -49.66 20.00 -1.66
CA SER A 22 -48.91 19.42 -0.55
C SER A 22 -48.58 17.93 -0.77
N ILE A 23 -49.50 17.16 -1.35
CA ILE A 23 -49.28 15.73 -1.64
C ILE A 23 -48.36 15.53 -2.85
N GLN A 24 -48.44 16.38 -3.88
CA GLN A 24 -47.48 16.36 -5.00
C GLN A 24 -46.08 16.80 -4.56
N SER A 25 -45.95 17.82 -3.69
CA SER A 25 -44.68 18.23 -3.08
C SER A 25 -44.02 17.12 -2.24
N ILE A 26 -44.80 16.36 -1.47
CA ILE A 26 -44.31 15.22 -0.67
C ILE A 26 -43.91 14.04 -1.58
N ARG A 27 -44.68 13.74 -2.62
CA ARG A 27 -44.33 12.69 -3.61
C ARG A 27 -43.10 13.05 -4.44
N GLN A 28 -42.90 14.33 -4.78
CA GLN A 28 -41.69 14.81 -5.47
C GLN A 28 -40.46 14.77 -4.55
N LYS A 29 -40.62 15.12 -3.26
CA LYS A 29 -39.54 15.00 -2.25
C LYS A 29 -39.17 13.54 -1.97
N GLN A 30 -40.13 12.62 -1.95
CA GLN A 30 -39.87 11.17 -1.82
C GLN A 30 -39.29 10.55 -3.09
N LYS A 31 -39.68 10.98 -4.30
CA LYS A 31 -39.03 10.57 -5.56
C LYS A 31 -37.59 11.07 -5.64
N ASN A 32 -37.32 12.32 -5.24
CA ASN A 32 -35.97 12.88 -5.18
C ASN A 32 -35.11 12.22 -4.08
N SER A 33 -35.71 11.78 -2.96
CA SER A 33 -34.96 11.02 -1.94
C SER A 33 -34.71 9.56 -2.35
N LYS A 34 -35.60 8.95 -3.16
CA LYS A 34 -35.39 7.62 -3.75
C LYS A 34 -34.40 7.61 -4.92
N GLN A 35 -34.41 8.64 -5.78
CA GLN A 35 -33.40 8.81 -6.84
C GLN A 35 -32.02 9.16 -6.27
N LYS A 36 -31.93 9.85 -5.12
CA LYS A 36 -30.67 10.02 -4.38
C LYS A 36 -30.19 8.77 -3.63
N SER A 37 -31.02 7.72 -3.52
CA SER A 37 -30.66 6.48 -2.82
C SER A 37 -30.28 5.30 -3.74
N GLU A 38 -30.36 5.47 -5.07
CA GLU A 38 -30.01 4.41 -6.05
C GLU A 38 -28.85 4.76 -6.99
N GLU A 39 -28.18 5.91 -6.80
CA GLU A 39 -26.79 6.03 -7.23
C GLU A 39 -25.93 5.21 -6.27
N LYS A 40 -25.60 3.99 -6.72
CA LYS A 40 -24.68 3.06 -6.07
C LYS A 40 -23.53 3.84 -5.44
N ARG A 41 -23.40 3.67 -4.11
CA ARG A 41 -22.21 4.03 -3.34
C ARG A 41 -21.01 3.33 -3.97
N HIS A 42 -20.36 4.00 -4.92
CA HIS A 42 -18.96 3.76 -5.16
C HIS A 42 -18.25 4.14 -3.85
N PRO A 43 -17.50 3.22 -3.22
CA PRO A 43 -16.67 3.62 -2.10
C PRO A 43 -15.73 4.69 -2.62
N ASN A 44 -15.93 5.92 -2.15
CA ASN A 44 -15.07 7.05 -2.50
C ASN A 44 -13.76 6.82 -1.77
N PHE A 45 -12.89 5.97 -2.36
CA PHE A 45 -11.49 5.80 -2.00
C PHE A 45 -10.72 7.05 -2.42
N LEU A 46 -11.10 8.20 -1.87
CA LEU A 46 -10.26 9.38 -1.87
C LEU A 46 -9.33 9.28 -0.66
N GLY A 47 -8.46 8.26 -0.70
CA GLY A 47 -7.19 8.34 0.03
C GLY A 47 -6.40 9.52 -0.50
N ASP A 48 -5.57 10.14 0.34
CA ASP A 48 -4.77 11.33 0.03
C ASP A 48 -4.23 11.29 -1.41
N LYS A 49 -4.82 12.11 -2.30
CA LYS A 49 -4.44 12.23 -3.72
C LYS A 49 -2.95 12.58 -3.91
N GLN A 50 -2.25 12.97 -2.85
CA GLN A 50 -0.83 13.29 -2.86
C GLN A 50 0.09 12.05 -2.90
N ILE A 51 -0.30 10.87 -2.43
CA ILE A 51 0.62 9.71 -2.37
C ILE A 51 0.76 9.01 -3.72
N LEU A 52 -0.30 9.03 -4.53
CA LEU A 52 -0.35 8.33 -5.81
C LEU A 52 0.36 9.16 -6.89
N PRO A 53 1.26 8.56 -7.69
CA PRO A 53 1.77 9.23 -8.87
C PRO A 53 0.63 9.42 -9.88
N TYR A 54 0.59 10.59 -10.53
CA TYR A 54 -0.35 10.84 -11.62
C TYR A 54 -0.04 9.90 -12.80
N SER A 55 -1.08 9.31 -13.37
CA SER A 55 -1.01 8.45 -14.55
C SER A 55 -2.38 8.50 -15.24
N ASP A 56 -2.37 8.57 -16.56
CA ASP A 56 -3.60 8.45 -17.35
C ASP A 56 -4.20 7.05 -17.19
N PRO A 57 -5.52 6.88 -17.35
CA PRO A 57 -6.13 5.56 -17.33
C PRO A 57 -5.46 4.58 -18.31
N PRO A 58 -5.33 3.28 -17.96
CA PRO A 58 -4.75 2.28 -18.85
C PRO A 58 -5.49 2.23 -20.19
N ARG A 59 -4.73 2.19 -21.28
CA ARG A 59 -5.29 2.01 -22.62
C ARG A 59 -5.81 0.58 -22.78
N VAL A 60 -6.75 0.37 -23.71
CA VAL A 60 -7.30 -0.97 -23.95
C VAL A 60 -6.20 -1.90 -24.46
N GLU A 61 -5.31 -1.39 -25.31
CA GLU A 61 -4.19 -2.15 -25.85
C GLU A 61 -3.21 -2.59 -24.75
N ASP A 62 -2.98 -1.75 -23.73
CA ASP A 62 -2.13 -2.10 -22.59
C ASP A 62 -2.76 -3.23 -21.76
N VAL A 63 -4.07 -3.19 -21.56
CA VAL A 63 -4.81 -4.25 -20.87
C VAL A 63 -4.72 -5.57 -21.65
N ASP A 64 -4.88 -5.53 -22.98
CA ASP A 64 -4.79 -6.70 -23.84
C ASP A 64 -3.37 -7.29 -23.88
N LEU A 65 -2.34 -6.45 -23.97
CA LEU A 65 -0.94 -6.87 -23.92
C LEU A 65 -0.62 -7.57 -22.59
N LEU A 66 -1.11 -7.01 -21.47
CA LEU A 66 -0.91 -7.62 -20.16
C LEU A 66 -1.69 -8.94 -20.01
N TYR A 67 -2.93 -8.99 -20.50
CA TYR A 67 -3.71 -10.24 -20.55
C TYR A 67 -2.95 -11.32 -21.33
N GLN A 68 -2.47 -11.02 -22.54
CA GLN A 68 -1.72 -11.97 -23.36
C GLN A 68 -0.42 -12.42 -22.68
N PHE A 69 0.23 -11.54 -21.92
CA PHE A 69 1.41 -11.89 -21.15
C PHE A 69 1.12 -12.96 -20.09
N PHE A 70 0.01 -12.81 -19.35
CA PHE A 70 -0.44 -13.83 -18.41
C PHE A 70 -0.89 -15.12 -19.10
N ASP A 71 -1.65 -15.02 -20.20
CA ASP A 71 -2.25 -16.17 -20.88
C ASP A 71 -1.22 -17.10 -21.54
N ARG A 72 -0.09 -16.54 -22.00
CA ARG A 72 1.00 -17.31 -22.66
C ARG A 72 1.96 -17.98 -21.68
N SER A 73 1.93 -17.61 -20.40
CA SER A 73 2.87 -18.13 -19.41
C SER A 73 2.28 -19.31 -18.65
N SER A 74 3.12 -20.32 -18.43
CA SER A 74 2.84 -21.46 -17.57
C SER A 74 3.69 -21.46 -16.30
N LYS A 75 4.74 -20.63 -16.27
CA LYS A 75 5.73 -20.53 -15.19
C LYS A 75 6.09 -19.06 -14.88
N LEU A 76 5.08 -18.26 -14.60
CA LEU A 76 5.21 -16.83 -14.33
C LEU A 76 5.82 -16.57 -12.95
N VAL A 77 6.84 -15.73 -12.92
CA VAL A 77 7.35 -15.10 -11.70
C VAL A 77 6.91 -13.64 -11.64
N VAL A 78 6.30 -13.22 -10.53
CA VAL A 78 5.96 -11.83 -10.28
C VAL A 78 6.90 -11.22 -9.25
N LEU A 79 7.43 -10.03 -9.54
CA LEU A 79 8.17 -9.20 -8.59
C LEU A 79 7.42 -7.90 -8.31
N THR A 80 7.14 -7.61 -7.04
CA THR A 80 6.50 -6.33 -6.66
C THR A 80 7.46 -5.39 -5.94
N GLY A 81 7.18 -4.09 -6.05
CA GLY A 81 7.82 -3.03 -5.26
C GLY A 81 6.81 -2.12 -4.57
N ALA A 82 7.30 -1.06 -3.93
CA ALA A 82 6.49 -0.18 -3.08
C ALA A 82 5.33 0.50 -3.83
N GLY A 83 5.41 0.63 -5.16
CA GLY A 83 4.36 1.24 -5.99
C GLY A 83 3.00 0.54 -5.84
N ILE A 84 2.97 -0.78 -5.59
CA ILE A 84 1.71 -1.52 -5.40
C ILE A 84 1.00 -1.16 -4.07
N SER A 85 1.74 -0.63 -3.08
CA SER A 85 1.23 -0.26 -1.76
C SER A 85 0.82 1.20 -1.64
N THR A 86 1.03 2.00 -2.69
CA THR A 86 0.66 3.43 -2.71
C THR A 86 -0.85 3.65 -2.56
N GLU A 87 -1.67 2.81 -3.20
CA GLU A 87 -3.14 2.81 -3.05
C GLU A 87 -3.60 2.35 -1.65
N SER A 88 -2.72 1.73 -0.88
CA SER A 88 -2.95 1.29 0.51
C SER A 88 -2.58 2.37 1.53
N GLY A 89 -2.19 3.57 1.09
CA GLY A 89 -1.76 4.68 1.94
C GLY A 89 -0.32 4.57 2.42
N ILE A 90 0.44 3.58 1.95
CA ILE A 90 1.88 3.45 2.23
C ILE A 90 2.63 4.14 1.09
N PRO A 91 3.40 5.21 1.34
CA PRO A 91 4.11 5.88 0.26
C PRO A 91 5.18 4.98 -0.35
N ASP A 92 5.65 5.34 -1.56
CA ASP A 92 6.86 4.77 -2.11
C ASP A 92 8.10 5.63 -1.81
N TYR A 93 9.25 5.21 -2.32
CA TYR A 93 10.50 5.95 -2.13
C TYR A 93 10.77 7.03 -3.19
N ARG A 94 10.36 6.81 -4.45
CA ARG A 94 10.98 7.47 -5.63
C ARG A 94 10.01 8.18 -6.57
N SER A 95 8.70 8.04 -6.40
CA SER A 95 7.73 8.83 -7.15
C SER A 95 7.90 10.33 -6.83
N PRO A 96 7.33 11.25 -7.63
CA PRO A 96 7.41 12.69 -7.36
C PRO A 96 7.02 13.10 -5.93
N ASN A 97 6.07 12.38 -5.33
CA ASN A 97 5.63 12.57 -3.94
C ASN A 97 6.16 11.48 -2.98
N GLY A 98 7.10 10.65 -3.42
CA GLY A 98 7.72 9.58 -2.64
C GLY A 98 8.70 10.09 -1.59
N ALA A 99 9.15 9.22 -0.70
CA ALA A 99 9.96 9.61 0.46
C ALA A 99 11.20 10.46 0.12
N TYR A 100 11.89 10.18 -0.99
CA TYR A 100 13.11 10.92 -1.36
C TYR A 100 12.86 12.34 -1.86
N SER A 101 11.64 12.69 -2.31
CA SER A 101 11.36 14.06 -2.77
C SER A 101 11.34 15.07 -1.63
N THR A 102 11.27 14.61 -0.37
CA THR A 102 11.38 15.46 0.82
C THR A 102 12.80 15.50 1.41
N GLY A 103 13.82 15.02 0.68
CA GLY A 103 15.21 14.97 1.17
C GLY A 103 15.51 13.85 2.18
N PHE A 104 14.59 12.91 2.37
CA PHE A 104 14.77 11.77 3.26
C PHE A 104 15.97 10.91 2.85
N LYS A 105 16.80 10.55 3.85
CA LYS A 105 17.88 9.59 3.68
C LYS A 105 17.57 8.36 4.55
N PRO A 106 17.44 7.17 3.94
CA PRO A 106 17.19 5.95 4.70
C PRO A 106 18.41 5.64 5.57
N ILE A 107 18.17 5.03 6.73
CA ILE A 107 19.25 4.56 7.58
C ILE A 107 20.02 3.44 6.87
N THR A 108 21.35 3.48 6.94
CA THR A 108 22.18 2.39 6.44
C THR A 108 22.41 1.34 7.51
N HIS A 109 22.69 0.09 7.08
CA HIS A 109 23.09 -0.97 7.99
C HIS A 109 24.26 -0.54 8.88
N GLN A 110 25.28 0.06 8.30
CA GLN A 110 26.49 0.49 9.00
C GLN A 110 26.17 1.58 10.04
N GLN A 111 25.31 2.54 9.71
CA GLN A 111 24.86 3.56 10.67
C GLN A 111 24.14 2.94 11.86
N PHE A 112 23.20 2.02 11.60
CA PHE A 112 22.45 1.33 12.63
C PHE A 112 23.38 0.50 13.54
N MET A 113 24.30 -0.27 12.96
CA MET A 113 25.19 -1.14 13.73
C MET A 113 26.20 -0.34 14.56
N ARG A 114 26.76 0.75 14.02
CA ARG A 114 27.86 1.48 14.65
C ARG A 114 27.45 2.57 15.63
N SER A 115 26.18 3.01 15.64
CA SER A 115 25.75 4.15 16.45
C SER A 115 24.53 3.85 17.30
N ALA A 116 24.70 3.86 18.63
CA ALA A 116 23.60 3.75 19.59
C ALA A 116 22.56 4.87 19.39
N ARG A 117 23.03 6.10 19.12
CA ARG A 117 22.19 7.25 18.78
C ARG A 117 21.35 6.99 17.52
N ALA A 118 21.94 6.42 16.46
CA ALA A 118 21.20 6.10 15.24
C ALA A 118 20.14 5.02 15.47
N ARG A 119 20.43 4.01 16.31
CA ARG A 119 19.44 3.00 16.72
C ARG A 119 18.29 3.61 17.51
N ARG A 120 18.60 4.48 18.46
CA ARG A 120 17.61 5.22 19.28
C ARG A 120 16.65 5.99 18.39
N ARG A 121 17.19 6.80 17.48
CA ARG A 121 16.42 7.53 16.48
C ARG A 121 15.54 6.60 15.64
N TYR A 122 16.10 5.51 15.12
CA TYR A 122 15.34 4.56 14.29
C TYR A 122 14.17 3.94 15.05
N TRP A 123 14.43 3.39 16.24
CA TRP A 123 13.40 2.67 16.99
C TRP A 123 12.33 3.59 17.57
N ALA A 124 12.67 4.81 18.00
CA ALA A 124 11.67 5.79 18.43
C ALA A 124 10.71 6.14 17.29
N ARG A 125 11.26 6.45 16.12
CA ARG A 125 10.48 6.77 14.93
C ARG A 125 9.66 5.58 14.43
N SER A 126 10.25 4.38 14.40
CA SER A 126 9.55 3.15 14.03
C SER A 126 8.43 2.78 15.02
N TYR A 127 8.63 3.00 16.32
CA TYR A 127 7.59 2.76 17.32
C TYR A 127 6.37 3.63 17.04
N ALA A 128 6.58 4.94 16.86
CA ALA A 128 5.49 5.87 16.68
C ALA A 128 4.73 5.65 15.36
N GLY A 129 5.44 5.25 14.29
CA GLY A 129 4.80 4.93 13.01
C GLY A 129 4.11 3.56 12.94
N TRP A 130 4.37 2.67 13.90
CA TRP A 130 3.88 1.28 13.87
C TRP A 130 2.35 1.17 13.79
N ARG A 131 1.63 1.96 14.59
CA ARG A 131 0.15 1.92 14.62
C ARG A 131 -0.45 2.24 13.26
N ARG A 132 0.00 3.35 12.64
CA ARG A 132 -0.44 3.76 11.30
C ARG A 132 -0.02 2.75 10.23
N PHE A 133 1.16 2.15 10.35
CA PHE A 133 1.66 1.15 9.40
C PHE A 133 0.82 -0.13 9.39
N THR A 134 0.50 -0.66 10.57
CA THR A 134 -0.33 -1.86 10.70
C THR A 134 -1.80 -1.64 10.31
N ALA A 135 -2.29 -0.40 10.36
CA ALA A 135 -3.65 -0.04 9.97
C ALA A 135 -3.90 -0.09 8.44
N ALA A 136 -2.86 0.06 7.62
CA ALA A 136 -2.97 -0.03 6.15
C ALA A 136 -3.64 -1.34 5.74
N GLN A 137 -4.49 -1.35 4.72
CA GLN A 137 -5.17 -2.55 4.22
C GLN A 137 -4.70 -2.88 2.80
N PRO A 138 -4.71 -4.15 2.37
CA PRO A 138 -4.34 -4.49 1.00
C PRO A 138 -5.21 -3.74 -0.03
N GLY A 139 -4.57 -3.02 -0.95
CA GLY A 139 -5.24 -2.39 -2.08
C GLY A 139 -5.71 -3.37 -3.15
N THR A 140 -6.45 -2.87 -4.15
CA THR A 140 -6.99 -3.69 -5.26
C THR A 140 -5.91 -4.43 -6.03
N GLY A 141 -4.73 -3.83 -6.20
CA GLY A 141 -3.58 -4.49 -6.84
C GLY A 141 -3.12 -5.76 -6.09
N HIS A 142 -3.09 -5.74 -4.75
CA HIS A 142 -2.75 -6.92 -3.95
C HIS A 142 -3.81 -8.01 -4.06
N ILE A 143 -5.08 -7.62 -3.97
CA ILE A 143 -6.22 -8.54 -4.09
C ILE A 143 -6.20 -9.20 -5.47
N ALA A 144 -5.93 -8.44 -6.53
CA ALA A 144 -5.86 -8.97 -7.88
C ALA A 144 -4.72 -9.97 -8.07
N VAL A 145 -3.54 -9.64 -7.53
CA VAL A 145 -2.38 -10.53 -7.52
C VAL A 145 -2.67 -11.82 -6.75
N ALA A 146 -3.34 -11.74 -5.60
CA ALA A 146 -3.74 -12.93 -4.83
C ALA A 146 -4.75 -13.80 -5.59
N SER A 147 -5.70 -13.20 -6.30
CA SER A 147 -6.63 -13.92 -7.17
C SER A 147 -5.91 -14.68 -8.31
N LEU A 148 -4.93 -14.04 -8.95
CA LEU A 148 -4.12 -14.67 -10.00
C LEU A 148 -3.25 -15.81 -9.47
N GLU A 149 -2.64 -15.66 -8.29
CA GLU A 149 -1.87 -16.72 -7.63
C GLU A 149 -2.77 -17.90 -7.25
N LYS A 150 -3.94 -17.65 -6.66
CA LYS A 150 -4.93 -18.70 -6.33
C LYS A 150 -5.43 -19.44 -7.58
N ALA A 151 -5.53 -18.74 -8.70
CA ALA A 151 -5.86 -19.32 -10.01
C ALA A 151 -4.67 -20.01 -10.70
N SER A 152 -3.53 -20.16 -10.02
CA SER A 152 -2.29 -20.78 -10.56
C SER A 152 -1.74 -20.07 -11.80
N ARG A 153 -2.03 -18.76 -11.95
CA ARG A 153 -1.48 -17.91 -13.02
C ARG A 153 -0.18 -17.24 -12.63
N ILE A 154 0.18 -17.29 -11.35
CA ILE A 154 1.47 -16.85 -10.82
C ILE A 154 2.09 -18.06 -10.11
N ASN A 155 3.24 -18.52 -10.58
CA ASN A 155 3.91 -19.70 -10.04
C ASN A 155 4.82 -19.36 -8.86
N PHE A 156 5.38 -18.15 -8.85
CA PHE A 156 6.22 -17.69 -7.76
C PHE A 156 6.13 -16.18 -7.63
N MET A 157 6.06 -15.70 -6.39
CA MET A 157 6.00 -14.28 -6.10
C MET A 157 7.17 -13.83 -5.25
N ILE A 158 7.75 -12.71 -5.63
CA ILE A 158 8.83 -12.04 -4.92
C ILE A 158 8.32 -10.64 -4.59
N THR A 159 8.52 -10.18 -3.36
CA THR A 159 8.23 -8.79 -3.00
C THR A 159 9.45 -8.12 -2.40
N GLN A 160 9.69 -6.87 -2.80
CA GLN A 160 10.65 -6.00 -2.12
C GLN A 160 10.04 -5.38 -0.86
N ASN A 161 8.70 -5.41 -0.74
CA ASN A 161 8.01 -4.72 0.32
C ASN A 161 8.15 -5.47 1.64
N VAL A 162 8.14 -4.72 2.73
CA VAL A 162 8.28 -5.25 4.10
C VAL A 162 6.96 -5.17 4.88
N ASP A 163 5.87 -4.82 4.18
CA ASP A 163 4.57 -4.38 4.73
C ASP A 163 3.56 -5.50 5.02
N ARG A 164 3.82 -6.71 4.52
CA ARG A 164 2.93 -7.89 4.59
C ARG A 164 1.53 -7.69 4.01
N LEU A 165 1.31 -6.70 3.13
CA LEU A 165 0.02 -6.50 2.49
C LEU A 165 -0.33 -7.65 1.53
N HIS A 166 0.65 -8.24 0.86
CA HIS A 166 0.46 -9.47 0.07
C HIS A 166 -0.03 -10.65 0.91
N HIS A 167 0.62 -10.91 2.06
CA HIS A 167 0.17 -11.96 2.98
C HIS A 167 -1.27 -11.75 3.45
N ARG A 168 -1.63 -10.49 3.74
CA ARG A 168 -2.99 -10.12 4.16
C ARG A 168 -4.02 -10.18 3.04
N ALA A 169 -3.60 -10.08 1.79
CA ALA A 169 -4.45 -10.30 0.61
C ALA A 169 -4.66 -11.80 0.29
N GLY A 170 -3.90 -12.70 0.92
CA GLY A 170 -3.97 -14.15 0.70
C GLY A 170 -2.85 -14.72 -0.17
N SER A 171 -1.85 -13.92 -0.54
CA SER A 171 -0.64 -14.36 -1.24
C SER A 171 0.45 -14.87 -0.31
N ASN A 172 1.45 -15.59 -0.84
CA ASN A 172 2.60 -16.05 -0.05
C ASN A 172 3.96 -15.77 -0.72
N PRO A 173 4.36 -14.49 -0.85
CA PRO A 173 5.58 -14.12 -1.54
C PRO A 173 6.85 -14.46 -0.75
N LEU A 174 7.95 -14.61 -1.49
CA LEU A 174 9.29 -14.47 -0.94
C LEU A 174 9.56 -12.98 -0.64
N GLU A 175 9.58 -12.61 0.64
CA GLU A 175 9.91 -11.27 1.13
C GLU A 175 11.41 -10.96 0.95
N LEU A 176 11.83 -10.50 -0.23
CA LEU A 176 13.23 -10.30 -0.63
C LEU A 176 14.02 -9.44 0.39
N HIS A 177 13.39 -8.37 0.88
CA HIS A 177 14.00 -7.46 1.87
C HIS A 177 13.56 -7.74 3.30
N GLY A 178 12.86 -8.85 3.53
CA GLY A 178 12.38 -9.26 4.85
C GLY A 178 11.12 -8.52 5.25
N THR A 179 10.94 -8.30 6.55
CA THR A 179 9.66 -7.83 7.10
C THR A 179 9.84 -6.99 8.34
N VAL A 180 9.03 -5.95 8.50
CA VAL A 180 9.04 -5.14 9.74
C VAL A 180 8.29 -5.82 10.89
N TYR A 181 7.59 -6.92 10.64
CA TYR A 181 6.78 -7.64 11.62
C TYR A 181 7.58 -8.60 12.49
N ILE A 182 8.88 -8.76 12.22
CA ILE A 182 9.82 -9.56 12.99
C ILE A 182 11.00 -8.68 13.41
N VAL A 183 11.46 -8.87 14.65
CA VAL A 183 12.70 -8.29 15.16
C VAL A 183 13.66 -9.44 15.42
N ALA A 184 14.94 -9.28 15.06
CA ALA A 184 15.96 -10.29 15.21
C ALA A 184 17.22 -9.72 15.86
N CYS A 185 17.88 -10.54 16.68
CA CYS A 185 19.18 -10.25 17.24
C CYS A 185 20.25 -10.44 16.16
N THR A 186 21.11 -9.43 15.99
CA THR A 186 22.20 -9.45 15.02
C THR A 186 23.33 -10.41 15.38
N ASP A 187 23.37 -10.85 16.64
CA ASP A 187 24.51 -11.60 17.18
C ASP A 187 24.18 -13.09 17.32
N CYS A 188 23.01 -13.44 17.87
CA CYS A 188 22.62 -14.84 18.10
C CYS A 188 21.45 -15.34 17.21
N GLY A 189 20.85 -14.47 16.39
CA GLY A 189 19.75 -14.83 15.50
C GLY A 189 18.40 -15.07 16.18
N PHE A 190 18.29 -14.91 17.51
CA PHE A 190 17.00 -14.94 18.21
C PHE A 190 16.04 -13.93 17.58
N SER A 191 14.80 -14.34 17.31
CA SER A 191 13.77 -13.49 16.75
C SER A 191 12.49 -13.50 17.58
N LEU A 192 11.78 -12.37 17.53
CA LEU A 192 10.50 -12.16 18.21
C LEU A 192 9.53 -11.36 17.32
N PRO A 193 8.21 -11.51 17.52
CA PRO A 193 7.22 -10.68 16.83
C PRO A 193 7.40 -9.19 17.16
N ARG A 194 7.19 -8.32 16.16
CA ARG A 194 7.31 -6.86 16.32
C ARG A 194 6.39 -6.30 17.40
N ASN A 195 5.20 -6.89 17.60
CA ASN A 195 4.27 -6.50 18.65
C ASN A 195 4.87 -6.75 20.05
N SER A 196 5.45 -7.92 20.29
CA SER A 196 6.12 -8.22 21.56
C SER A 196 7.28 -7.25 21.82
N PHE A 197 8.04 -6.89 20.79
CA PHE A 197 9.07 -5.86 20.90
C PHE A 197 8.47 -4.46 21.16
N GLN A 198 7.33 -4.11 20.56
CA GLN A 198 6.62 -2.85 20.87
C GLN A 198 6.23 -2.79 22.35
N ASP A 199 5.70 -3.87 22.90
CA ASP A 199 5.31 -3.92 24.32
C ASP A 199 6.53 -3.71 25.24
N GLN A 200 7.68 -4.30 24.90
CA GLN A 200 8.94 -4.08 25.62
C GLN A 200 9.42 -2.63 25.52
N VAL A 201 9.38 -2.02 24.33
CA VAL A 201 9.72 -0.60 24.16
C VAL A 201 8.75 0.28 24.96
N LYS A 202 7.45 -0.01 24.95
CA LYS A 202 6.45 0.73 25.75
C LYS A 202 6.74 0.65 27.23
N ALA A 203 7.04 -0.54 27.75
CA ALA A 203 7.34 -0.77 29.15
C ALA A 203 8.60 -0.01 29.63
N LEU A 204 9.61 0.11 28.76
CA LEU A 204 10.82 0.89 29.05
C LEU A 204 10.63 2.40 28.92
N ASN A 205 9.60 2.85 28.20
CA ASN A 205 9.39 4.26 27.86
C ASN A 205 7.94 4.72 28.11
N PRO A 206 7.36 4.56 29.32
CA PRO A 206 5.92 4.71 29.54
C PRO A 206 5.42 6.13 29.26
N LYS A 207 6.12 7.17 29.74
CA LYS A 207 5.75 8.58 29.50
C LYS A 207 5.80 8.94 28.03
N TRP A 208 6.83 8.48 27.34
CA TRP A 208 7.03 8.73 25.92
C TRP A 208 5.97 8.00 25.08
N ALA A 209 5.64 6.75 25.43
CA ALA A 209 4.59 5.98 24.77
C ALA A 209 3.21 6.61 24.97
N GLU A 210 2.88 7.07 26.17
CA GLU A 210 1.64 7.80 26.46
C GLU A 210 1.54 9.09 25.64
N ALA A 211 2.62 9.88 25.55
CA ALA A 211 2.66 11.08 24.74
C ALA A 211 2.36 10.78 23.26
N ILE A 212 3.01 9.75 22.67
CA ILE A 212 2.77 9.34 21.29
C ILE A 212 1.32 8.84 21.09
N GLU A 213 0.81 8.03 22.01
CA GLU A 213 -0.56 7.50 21.93
C GLU A 213 -1.62 8.61 22.06
N SER A 214 -1.32 9.69 22.78
CA SER A 214 -2.20 10.86 22.96
C SER A 214 -2.23 11.82 21.76
N LEU A 215 -1.23 11.76 20.87
CA LEU A 215 -1.15 12.60 19.67
C LEU A 215 -2.11 12.13 18.54
N ASP A 216 -2.70 10.94 18.65
CA ASP A 216 -3.55 10.33 17.61
C ASP A 216 -5.07 10.52 17.88
N TYR A 217 -5.66 11.68 17.56
CA TYR A 217 -7.10 11.78 17.16
C TYR A 217 -7.50 13.13 16.53
N ASP A 218 -6.80 13.63 15.50
CA ASP A 218 -7.44 14.63 14.62
C ASP A 218 -7.10 14.37 13.15
N SER A 219 -7.84 13.46 12.54
CA SER A 219 -7.78 13.09 11.13
C SER A 219 -8.23 14.21 10.18
N ARG A 220 -8.29 15.47 10.64
CA ARG A 220 -8.89 16.60 9.91
C ARG A 220 -8.11 17.90 9.92
N SER A 221 -6.98 18.00 10.64
CA SER A 221 -6.18 19.21 10.59
C SER A 221 -4.81 18.95 9.96
N ASP A 222 -4.50 19.70 8.89
CA ASP A 222 -3.18 19.86 8.26
C ASP A 222 -2.10 20.41 9.24
N LYS A 223 -2.38 20.45 10.54
CA LYS A 223 -1.48 20.81 11.64
C LYS A 223 -0.95 19.57 12.38
N SER A 224 -1.02 18.38 11.77
CA SER A 224 -0.29 17.22 12.29
C SER A 224 1.21 17.52 12.27
N PHE A 225 1.85 17.35 13.43
CA PHE A 225 3.24 17.67 13.71
C PHE A 225 4.21 16.88 12.80
N GLY A 226 4.41 17.27 11.54
CA GLY A 226 5.45 16.70 10.66
C GLY A 226 5.39 15.17 10.42
N MET A 227 4.32 14.47 10.83
CA MET A 227 4.23 13.01 10.81
C MET A 227 3.92 12.47 9.41
N LYS A 228 4.87 12.58 8.48
CA LYS A 228 4.81 11.86 7.21
C LYS A 228 5.34 10.43 7.38
N GLN A 229 4.46 9.46 7.20
CA GLN A 229 4.79 8.03 7.18
C GLN A 229 5.74 7.70 6.01
N ARG A 230 6.59 6.70 6.19
CA ARG A 230 7.54 6.18 5.18
C ARG A 230 7.17 4.74 4.78
N PRO A 231 7.74 4.20 3.68
CA PRO A 231 7.35 2.87 3.17
C PRO A 231 7.68 1.69 4.12
N ASP A 232 8.57 1.90 5.09
CA ASP A 232 8.98 0.96 6.14
C ASP A 232 8.33 1.26 7.51
N GLY A 233 7.39 2.22 7.56
CA GLY A 233 6.72 2.62 8.79
C GLY A 233 7.50 3.61 9.66
N ASP A 234 8.66 4.10 9.21
CA ASP A 234 9.38 5.21 9.84
C ASP A 234 8.53 6.51 9.78
N ILE A 235 8.56 7.34 10.83
CA ILE A 235 7.93 8.69 10.86
C ILE A 235 8.92 9.72 11.38
N GLU A 236 8.83 10.98 10.97
CA GLU A 236 9.71 12.03 11.50
C GLU A 236 9.26 12.51 12.89
N ILE A 237 10.20 12.63 13.84
CA ILE A 237 9.97 13.09 15.22
C ILE A 237 11.12 14.04 15.59
N ASP A 238 10.80 15.14 16.27
CA ASP A 238 11.78 16.11 16.76
C ASP A 238 12.81 15.41 17.68
N GLU A 239 14.08 15.75 17.47
CA GLU A 239 15.25 15.19 18.14
C GLU A 239 15.13 15.21 19.67
N LYS A 240 14.56 16.29 20.21
CA LYS A 240 14.40 16.49 21.65
C LYS A 240 13.58 15.40 22.34
N PHE A 241 12.70 14.70 21.61
CA PHE A 241 11.84 13.67 22.19
C PHE A 241 12.52 12.31 22.34
N TRP A 242 13.62 12.04 21.64
CA TRP A 242 14.25 10.72 21.67
C TRP A 242 15.73 10.76 22.01
N GLU A 243 16.37 11.92 22.12
CA GLU A 243 17.81 12.02 22.32
C GLU A 243 18.30 11.47 23.66
N GLU A 244 17.63 11.84 24.77
CA GLU A 244 18.11 11.56 26.13
C GLU A 244 17.29 10.51 26.91
N GLU A 245 16.01 10.28 26.55
CA GLU A 245 15.08 9.44 27.35
C GLU A 245 14.36 8.34 26.54
N PHE A 246 15.03 7.77 25.53
CA PHE A 246 14.49 6.61 24.79
C PHE A 246 15.38 5.37 24.92
N TYR A 247 14.84 4.34 25.55
CA TYR A 247 15.48 3.07 25.84
C TYR A 247 15.02 1.98 24.90
N ILE A 248 15.97 1.17 24.42
CA ILE A 248 15.71 0.07 23.48
C ILE A 248 16.00 -1.24 24.21
N PRO A 249 15.10 -2.25 24.14
CA PRO A 249 15.39 -3.57 24.66
C PRO A 249 16.62 -4.18 23.98
N ASN A 250 17.49 -4.83 24.76
CA ASN A 250 18.52 -5.72 24.20
C ASN A 250 17.96 -7.13 24.02
N CYS A 251 18.68 -7.97 23.28
CA CYS A 251 18.31 -9.38 23.14
C CYS A 251 18.29 -10.09 24.50
N GLU A 252 17.17 -10.74 24.83
CA GLU A 252 17.02 -11.50 26.07
C GLU A 252 17.93 -12.74 26.18
N ARG A 253 18.53 -13.20 25.06
CA ARG A 253 19.40 -14.39 25.04
C ARG A 253 20.89 -14.10 25.17
N CYS A 254 21.35 -12.99 24.59
CA CYS A 254 22.79 -12.67 24.55
C CYS A 254 23.11 -11.20 24.84
N ASN A 255 22.10 -10.39 25.19
CA ASN A 255 22.22 -8.94 25.37
C ASN A 255 22.68 -8.17 24.11
N GLY A 256 22.63 -8.82 22.94
CA GLY A 256 23.02 -8.26 21.64
C GLY A 256 22.01 -7.26 21.06
N ILE A 257 22.39 -6.65 19.93
CA ILE A 257 21.58 -5.62 19.26
C ILE A 257 20.35 -6.27 18.59
N LEU A 258 19.18 -5.69 18.84
CA LEU A 258 17.94 -6.03 18.13
C LEU A 258 17.72 -5.08 16.95
N LYS A 259 17.47 -5.66 15.77
CA LYS A 259 17.17 -4.97 14.50
C LYS A 259 15.88 -5.55 13.93
N PRO A 260 15.01 -4.78 13.26
CA PRO A 260 13.93 -5.39 12.47
C PRO A 260 14.54 -6.34 11.44
N ASP A 261 13.83 -7.41 11.07
CA ASP A 261 14.25 -8.35 10.02
C ASP A 261 14.08 -7.76 8.62
N VAL A 262 14.66 -6.58 8.42
CA VAL A 262 14.65 -5.83 7.16
C VAL A 262 16.08 -5.64 6.66
N VAL A 263 16.29 -5.86 5.37
CA VAL A 263 17.54 -5.58 4.68
C VAL A 263 17.67 -4.06 4.51
N PHE A 264 18.51 -3.42 5.34
CA PHE A 264 18.76 -1.98 5.23
C PHE A 264 19.62 -1.62 4.02
N PHE A 265 19.67 -0.33 3.68
CA PHE A 265 20.59 0.15 2.66
C PHE A 265 22.04 -0.15 3.07
N GLY A 266 22.82 -0.68 2.13
CA GLY A 266 24.18 -1.13 2.39
C GLY A 266 24.29 -2.49 3.10
N ASP A 267 23.17 -3.16 3.35
CA ASP A 267 23.13 -4.55 3.82
C ASP A 267 23.06 -5.54 2.65
N ASN A 268 23.26 -6.83 2.94
CA ASN A 268 23.11 -7.91 1.99
C ASN A 268 21.79 -8.65 2.22
N VAL A 269 21.11 -9.00 1.13
CA VAL A 269 20.01 -9.97 1.20
C VAL A 269 20.57 -11.31 1.69
N PRO A 270 19.93 -11.99 2.67
CA PRO A 270 20.35 -13.31 3.12
C PRO A 270 20.56 -14.29 1.95
N LYS A 271 21.64 -15.08 2.00
CA LYS A 271 22.07 -15.92 0.87
C LYS A 271 20.99 -16.93 0.45
N ASP A 272 20.36 -17.58 1.41
CA ASP A 272 19.26 -18.53 1.19
C ASP A 272 18.10 -17.88 0.42
N ARG A 273 17.71 -16.67 0.83
CA ARG A 273 16.63 -15.90 0.20
C ARG A 273 17.03 -15.45 -1.21
N ALA A 274 18.25 -14.95 -1.38
CA ALA A 274 18.78 -14.55 -2.69
C ALA A 274 18.87 -15.74 -3.65
N ASN A 275 19.31 -16.91 -3.16
CA ASN A 275 19.42 -18.14 -3.95
C ASN A 275 18.04 -18.62 -4.39
N ARG A 276 17.06 -18.69 -3.48
CA ARG A 276 15.68 -19.07 -3.80
C ARG A 276 15.04 -18.15 -4.84
N ALA A 277 15.24 -16.83 -4.70
CA ALA A 277 14.77 -15.86 -5.69
C ALA A 277 15.41 -16.09 -7.07
N MET A 278 16.73 -16.30 -7.10
CA MET A 278 17.47 -16.51 -8.33
C MET A 278 17.12 -17.84 -9.02
N GLU A 279 16.90 -18.89 -8.25
CA GLU A 279 16.49 -20.20 -8.76
C GLU A 279 15.10 -20.13 -9.43
N ALA A 280 14.13 -19.50 -8.78
CA ALA A 280 12.80 -19.30 -9.36
C ALA A 280 12.85 -18.50 -10.67
N VAL A 281 13.68 -17.45 -10.70
CA VAL A 281 13.86 -16.56 -11.84
C VAL A 281 14.55 -17.23 -13.02
N LYS A 282 15.61 -18.01 -12.79
CA LYS A 282 16.30 -18.72 -13.87
C LYS A 282 15.44 -19.81 -14.50
N GLY A 283 14.44 -20.31 -13.77
CA GLY A 283 13.55 -21.36 -14.23
C GLY A 283 12.25 -20.87 -14.84
N CYS A 284 11.96 -19.57 -14.90
CA CYS A 284 10.66 -19.04 -15.34
C CYS A 284 10.56 -18.91 -16.87
N ASP A 285 9.35 -19.03 -17.43
CA ASP A 285 9.09 -18.71 -18.84
C ASP A 285 8.69 -17.23 -19.03
N ALA A 286 8.25 -16.58 -17.96
CA ALA A 286 7.91 -15.17 -17.93
C ALA A 286 8.22 -14.53 -16.57
N PHE A 287 8.60 -13.25 -16.58
CA PHE A 287 8.89 -12.44 -15.40
C PHE A 287 8.23 -11.06 -15.50
N LEU A 288 7.33 -10.77 -14.55
CA LEU A 288 6.54 -9.54 -14.50
C LEU A 288 6.91 -8.69 -13.29
N VAL A 289 7.24 -7.42 -13.52
CA VAL A 289 7.47 -6.43 -12.47
C VAL A 289 6.25 -5.55 -12.26
N LEU A 290 5.79 -5.41 -11.03
CA LEU A 290 4.66 -4.58 -10.64
C LEU A 290 5.09 -3.50 -9.64
N GLY A 291 5.01 -2.23 -10.03
CA GLY A 291 5.20 -1.10 -9.10
C GLY A 291 6.60 -1.00 -8.52
N SER A 292 7.65 -1.29 -9.31
CA SER A 292 9.03 -1.09 -8.90
C SER A 292 9.83 -0.28 -9.92
N SER A 293 10.57 0.70 -9.43
CA SER A 293 11.58 1.43 -10.22
C SER A 293 12.83 0.58 -10.53
N LEU A 294 13.02 -0.55 -9.86
CA LEU A 294 14.18 -1.44 -10.02
C LEU A 294 15.54 -0.75 -9.81
N MET A 295 15.58 0.38 -9.11
CA MET A 295 16.83 1.11 -8.88
C MET A 295 17.79 0.36 -7.94
N THR A 296 17.24 -0.46 -7.05
CA THR A 296 18.01 -1.33 -6.14
C THR A 296 18.56 -2.54 -6.90
N MET A 297 19.85 -2.83 -6.70
CA MET A 297 20.52 -3.95 -7.39
C MET A 297 19.91 -5.32 -7.03
N SER A 298 19.33 -5.47 -5.84
CA SER A 298 18.73 -6.72 -5.39
C SER A 298 17.56 -7.17 -6.28
N ALA A 299 16.69 -6.24 -6.70
CA ALA A 299 15.60 -6.53 -7.64
C ALA A 299 16.05 -6.45 -9.10
N PHE A 300 16.90 -5.47 -9.44
CA PHE A 300 17.40 -5.30 -10.82
C PHE A 300 18.12 -6.54 -11.35
N ARG A 301 18.91 -7.22 -10.50
CA ARG A 301 19.61 -8.46 -10.89
C ARG A 301 18.65 -9.60 -11.24
N LEU A 302 17.46 -9.64 -10.63
CA LEU A 302 16.47 -10.69 -10.89
C LEU A 302 15.83 -10.49 -12.27
N VAL A 303 15.33 -9.29 -12.57
CA VAL A 303 14.73 -9.01 -13.89
C VAL A 303 15.74 -9.20 -15.02
N ARG A 304 17.01 -8.78 -14.80
CA ARG A 304 18.08 -8.98 -15.77
C ARG A 304 18.39 -10.46 -15.99
N ALA A 305 18.46 -11.26 -14.93
CA ALA A 305 18.71 -12.69 -15.03
C ALA A 305 17.58 -13.44 -15.76
N ALA A 306 16.30 -13.08 -15.54
CA ALA A 306 15.18 -13.64 -16.30
C ALA A 306 15.29 -13.29 -17.79
N HIS A 307 15.58 -12.04 -18.11
CA HIS A 307 15.76 -11.59 -19.50
C HIS A 307 16.91 -12.31 -20.20
N GLU A 308 18.08 -12.40 -19.55
CA GLU A 308 19.27 -13.10 -20.06
C GLU A 308 19.02 -14.61 -20.23
N ALA A 309 18.11 -15.20 -19.44
CA ALA A 309 17.68 -16.59 -19.57
C ALA A 309 16.64 -16.82 -20.70
N GLY A 310 16.21 -15.76 -21.39
CA GLY A 310 15.25 -15.84 -22.49
C GLY A 310 13.77 -15.83 -22.07
N ALA A 311 13.47 -15.52 -20.81
CA ALA A 311 12.08 -15.40 -20.35
C ALA A 311 11.39 -14.18 -20.97
N ALA A 312 10.09 -14.28 -21.23
CA ALA A 312 9.28 -13.12 -21.56
C ALA A 312 9.29 -12.13 -20.39
N THR A 313 9.56 -10.85 -20.64
CA THR A 313 9.74 -9.87 -19.57
C THR A 313 8.83 -8.67 -19.77
N ALA A 314 8.15 -8.26 -18.70
CA ALA A 314 7.25 -7.11 -18.73
C ALA A 314 7.32 -6.30 -17.43
N ILE A 315 7.03 -5.00 -17.55
CA ILE A 315 6.94 -4.06 -16.43
C ILE A 315 5.61 -3.34 -16.50
N VAL A 316 4.89 -3.32 -15.38
CA VAL A 316 3.81 -2.36 -15.13
C VAL A 316 4.28 -1.43 -14.03
N ASN A 317 4.57 -0.17 -14.36
CA ASN A 317 5.04 0.80 -13.38
C ASN A 317 4.81 2.23 -13.89
N VAL A 318 4.36 3.11 -12.99
CA VAL A 318 4.32 4.55 -13.28
C VAL A 318 5.72 5.13 -13.14
N GLY A 319 6.19 5.79 -14.20
CA GLY A 319 7.51 6.42 -14.25
C GLY A 319 8.65 5.52 -14.76
N VAL A 320 9.86 6.05 -14.71
CA VAL A 320 11.07 5.41 -15.27
C VAL A 320 11.52 4.24 -14.39
N THR A 321 11.96 3.17 -15.02
CA THR A 321 12.63 2.05 -14.33
C THR A 321 14.05 1.89 -14.84
N ARG A 322 14.90 1.27 -14.01
CA ARG A 322 16.28 0.97 -14.39
C ARG A 322 16.39 -0.03 -15.56
N ALA A 323 15.32 -0.75 -15.88
CA ALA A 323 15.32 -1.81 -16.88
C ALA A 323 14.64 -1.41 -18.20
N ASP A 324 14.24 -0.14 -18.34
CA ASP A 324 13.48 0.34 -19.51
C ASP A 324 14.22 0.10 -20.84
N ASP A 325 15.56 0.16 -20.85
CA ASP A 325 16.36 0.06 -22.08
C ASP A 325 16.41 -1.36 -22.69
N PHE A 326 16.05 -2.40 -21.93
CA PHE A 326 16.15 -3.79 -22.39
C PHE A 326 14.89 -4.62 -22.17
N ILE A 327 13.87 -4.08 -21.52
CA ILE A 327 12.62 -4.81 -21.30
C ILE A 327 11.63 -4.48 -22.43
N PRO A 328 11.15 -5.49 -23.18
CA PRO A 328 10.41 -5.26 -24.42
C PRO A 328 8.99 -4.73 -24.17
N LEU A 329 8.35 -5.11 -23.07
CA LEU A 329 7.01 -4.66 -22.73
C LEU A 329 7.03 -3.80 -21.46
N LYS A 330 6.76 -2.51 -21.61
CA LYS A 330 6.54 -1.59 -20.49
C LYS A 330 5.18 -0.92 -20.63
N ILE A 331 4.38 -1.04 -19.57
CA ILE A 331 3.07 -0.42 -19.45
C ILE A 331 3.12 0.62 -18.33
N ASN A 332 2.76 1.86 -18.67
CA ASN A 332 2.70 2.96 -17.71
C ASN A 332 1.26 3.11 -17.18
N ALA A 333 0.96 2.41 -16.09
CA ALA A 333 -0.36 2.36 -15.51
C ALA A 333 -0.32 2.19 -13.99
N ARG A 334 -1.39 2.62 -13.31
CA ARG A 334 -1.65 2.28 -11.91
C ARG A 334 -1.97 0.80 -11.77
N ILE A 335 -1.31 0.13 -10.82
CA ILE A 335 -1.35 -1.33 -10.67
C ILE A 335 -2.76 -1.82 -10.35
N GLY A 336 -3.44 -1.20 -9.39
CA GLY A 336 -4.79 -1.59 -9.01
C GLY A 336 -5.78 -1.45 -10.16
N GLU A 337 -5.65 -0.38 -10.95
CA GLU A 337 -6.53 -0.09 -12.08
C GLU A 337 -6.37 -1.09 -13.22
N ILE A 338 -5.14 -1.34 -13.68
CA ILE A 338 -4.91 -2.23 -14.82
C ILE A 338 -5.18 -3.70 -14.49
N LEU A 339 -4.76 -4.18 -13.31
CA LEU A 339 -4.99 -5.58 -12.92
C LEU A 339 -6.49 -5.88 -12.73
N SER A 340 -7.26 -4.93 -12.20
CA SER A 340 -8.72 -5.10 -12.08
C SER A 340 -9.40 -5.27 -13.43
N ARG A 341 -8.88 -4.63 -14.49
CA ARG A 341 -9.40 -4.79 -15.86
C ARG A 341 -8.98 -6.13 -16.47
N VAL A 342 -7.71 -6.53 -16.30
CA VAL A 342 -7.18 -7.80 -16.81
C VAL A 342 -7.93 -9.01 -16.23
N LEU A 343 -8.29 -8.96 -14.94
CA LEU A 343 -9.09 -10.01 -14.29
C LEU A 343 -10.48 -10.21 -14.88
N GLY A 344 -11.01 -9.25 -15.64
CA GLY A 344 -12.31 -9.36 -16.29
C GLY A 344 -12.28 -10.06 -17.65
N ILE A 345 -11.11 -10.48 -18.13
CA ILE A 345 -10.91 -10.88 -19.53
C ILE A 345 -10.58 -12.38 -19.64
N GLY A 346 -11.26 -13.04 -20.57
CA GLY A 346 -10.88 -14.35 -21.09
C GLY A 346 -10.60 -15.41 -20.02
N SER A 347 -9.47 -16.11 -20.17
CA SER A 347 -9.03 -17.23 -19.31
C SER A 347 -8.61 -16.80 -17.89
N LEU A 348 -8.57 -15.49 -17.64
CA LEU A 348 -8.22 -14.87 -16.35
C LEU A 348 -9.46 -14.39 -15.59
N SER A 349 -10.66 -14.62 -16.12
CA SER A 349 -11.91 -14.36 -15.39
C SER A 349 -11.97 -15.21 -14.12
N VAL A 350 -11.49 -14.64 -13.02
CA VAL A 350 -11.62 -15.25 -11.69
C VAL A 350 -13.03 -14.92 -11.20
N PRO A 351 -13.87 -15.90 -10.84
CA PRO A 351 -15.17 -15.62 -10.24
C PRO A 351 -14.93 -14.76 -9.00
N PHE A 352 -15.58 -13.59 -8.91
CA PHE A 352 -15.58 -12.82 -7.67
C PHE A 352 -16.17 -13.71 -6.57
N ALA A 353 -15.34 -14.05 -5.58
CA ALA A 353 -15.75 -14.80 -4.40
C ALA A 353 -16.41 -13.88 -3.37
#